data_AF-A0A7S7Z3T2-F1
#
_entry.id   AF-A0A7S7Z3T2-F1
#
_cell.length_a   1.000
_cell.length_b   1.000
_cell.length_c   1.000
_cell.angle_alpha   90.00
_cell.angle_beta   90.00
_cell.angle_gamma   90.00
#
_symmetry.space_group_name_H-M   'P 1'
#
loop_
_entity.id
_entity.type
_entity.pdbx_description
1 polymer ?
#
loop_
_entity_poly.entity_id
_entity_poly.type
_entity_poly.pdbx_seq_one_letter_code
_entity_poly.pdbx_strand_id
1 'polypeptide(L)' 'MPHDSTDQIAMCRELADEADRRASTSGHETARKDYELLAQSWQRLALSYQFSSHLERFLRSDRATQRQSRITRPKWC' A
#
# COMPACT_ATOMS: atom_id res chain seq x y z
N MET A 1 4.70 -10.19 13.26
CA MET A 1 4.16 -8.86 13.58
C MET A 1 3.56 -8.30 12.31
N PRO A 2 2.24 -8.07 12.21
CA PRO A 2 1.71 -7.34 11.07
C PRO A 2 2.14 -5.88 11.28
N HIS A 3 3.17 -5.44 10.56
CA HIS A 3 3.46 -4.01 10.47
C HIS A 3 2.20 -3.33 9.91
N ASP A 4 1.81 -2.19 10.48
CA ASP A 4 0.72 -1.40 9.95
C ASP A 4 1.05 -1.12 8.47
N SER A 5 0.15 -1.45 7.56
CA SER A 5 0.37 -1.24 6.14
C SER A 5 0.70 0.23 5.84
N THR A 6 0.26 1.15 6.71
CA THR A 6 0.60 2.57 6.67
C THR A 6 2.11 2.80 6.84
N ASP A 7 2.75 2.12 7.79
CA ASP A 7 4.19 2.21 8.03
C ASP A 7 4.97 1.64 6.84
N GLN A 8 4.49 0.54 6.26
CA GLN A 8 5.10 -0.07 5.08
C GLN A 8 5.00 0.83 3.84
N ILE A 9 3.88 1.52 3.66
CA ILE A 9 3.69 2.51 2.58
C ILE A 9 4.63 3.69 2.76
N ALA A 10 4.76 4.22 3.98
CA ALA A 10 5.65 5.33 4.28
C ALA A 10 7.12 4.96 3.99
N MET A 11 7.56 3.79 4.49
CA MET A 11 8.90 3.27 4.23
C MET A 11 9.17 3.10 2.73
N CYS A 12 8.23 2.54 1.96
CA CYS A 12 8.40 2.39 0.51
C CYS A 12 8.52 3.74 -0.21
N ARG A 13 7.79 4.77 0.25
CA ARG A 13 7.90 6.11 -0.33
C ARG A 13 9.25 6.76 -0.04
N GLU A 14 9.73 6.66 1.20
CA GLU A 14 11.06 7.16 1.57
C GLU A 14 12.17 6.50 0.75
N LEU A 15 12.09 5.19 0.53
CA LEU A 15 13.06 4.44 -0.28
C LEU A 15 12.98 4.81 -1.76
N ALA A 16 11.80 5.13 -2.27
CA ALA A 16 11.64 5.63 -3.63
C ALA A 16 12.29 7.02 -3.79
N ASP A 17 12.02 7.94 -2.87
CA ASP A 17 12.57 9.29 -2.89
C ASP A 17 14.10 9.29 -2.76
N GLU A 18 14.64 8.40 -1.92
CA GLU A 18 16.09 8.23 -1.78
C GLU A 18 16.72 7.64 -3.06
N ALA A 19 16.05 6.70 -3.72
CA ALA A 19 16.51 6.17 -5.00
C ALA A 19 16.48 7.25 -6.11
N ASP A 20 15.43 8.07 -6.19
CA ASP A 20 15.34 9.18 -7.13
C ASP A 20 16.42 10.24 -6.88
N ARG A 21 16.71 10.53 -5.62
CA ARG A 21 17.81 11.42 -5.23
C ARG A 21 19.15 10.86 -5.70
N ARG A 22 19.39 9.56 -5.51
CA ARG A 22 20.61 8.88 -5.97
C ARG A 22 20.73 8.88 -7.49
N ALA A 23 19.64 8.62 -8.22
CA ALA A 23 19.60 8.74 -9.67
C ALA A 23 20.01 10.16 -10.13
N SER A 24 19.47 11.19 -9.49
CA SER A 24 19.74 12.60 -9.83
C SER A 24 21.18 13.03 -9.54
N THR A 25 21.79 12.46 -8.49
CA THR A 25 23.19 12.75 -8.13
C THR A 25 24.21 11.84 -8.83
N SER A 26 23.75 10.84 -9.58
CA SER A 26 24.60 9.88 -10.27
C SER A 26 25.24 10.52 -11.51
N GLY A 27 26.57 10.59 -11.54
CA GLY A 27 27.33 10.96 -12.74
C GLY A 27 27.46 9.84 -13.78
N HIS A 28 27.05 8.60 -13.43
CA HIS A 28 27.11 7.44 -14.31
C HIS A 28 25.72 7.06 -14.83
N GLU A 29 25.60 6.94 -16.15
CA GLU A 29 24.30 6.69 -16.80
C GLU A 29 23.69 5.34 -16.40
N THR A 30 24.50 4.29 -16.24
CA THR A 30 24.05 2.96 -15.81
C THR A 30 23.51 2.98 -14.39
N ALA A 31 24.28 3.54 -13.45
CA ALA A 31 23.85 3.69 -12.06
C ALA A 31 22.59 4.56 -11.95
N ARG A 32 22.45 5.60 -12.79
CA ARG A 32 21.23 6.41 -12.83
C ARG A 32 20.01 5.56 -13.22
N LYS A 33 20.11 4.78 -14.30
CA LYS A 33 19.01 3.90 -14.75
C LYS A 33 18.65 2.85 -13.70
N ASP A 34 19.64 2.30 -13.00
CA ASP A 34 19.39 1.33 -11.93
C ASP A 34 18.63 1.96 -10.76
N TYR A 35 19.00 3.18 -10.37
CA TYR A 35 18.29 3.92 -9.32
C TYR A 35 16.88 4.35 -9.74
N GLU A 36 16.67 4.76 -10.99
CA GLU A 36 15.33 5.07 -11.53
C GLU A 36 14.42 3.82 -11.49
N LEU A 37 14.94 2.65 -11.88
CA LEU A 37 14.22 1.39 -11.80
C LEU A 37 13.89 1.01 -10.35
N LEU A 38 14.82 1.27 -9.44
CA LEU A 38 14.63 1.02 -8.02
C LEU A 38 13.52 1.91 -7.44
N ALA A 39 13.52 3.20 -7.76
CA ALA A 39 12.48 4.14 -7.34
C ALA A 39 11.08 3.70 -7.83
N GLN A 40 10.98 3.34 -9.11
CA GLN A 40 9.72 2.83 -9.68
C GLN A 40 9.26 1.53 -9.04
N SER A 41 10.19 0.68 -8.61
CA SER A 41 9.87 -0.59 -7.95
C SER A 41 9.30 -0.34 -6.55
N TRP A 42 9.89 0.58 -5.79
CA TRP A 42 9.38 0.99 -4.48
C TRP A 42 8.00 1.67 -4.56
N GLN A 43 7.78 2.53 -5.56
CA GLN A 43 6.47 3.13 -5.80
C GLN A 43 5.38 2.08 -6.09
N ARG A 44 5.69 1.09 -6.94
CA ARG A 44 4.76 -0.02 -7.23
C ARG A 44 4.46 -0.87 -6.00
N LEU A 45 5.45 -1.08 -5.14
CA LEU A 45 5.27 -1.80 -3.88
C LEU A 45 4.36 -1.02 -2.91
N ALA A 46 4.56 0.30 -2.78
CA ALA A 46 3.70 1.16 -1.97
C ALA A 46 2.22 1.10 -2.43
N LEU A 47 1.98 1.12 -3.74
CA LEU A 47 0.64 0.99 -4.32
C LEU A 47 0.01 -0.37 -4.00
N SER A 48 0.80 -1.44 -4.02
CA SER A 48 0.33 -2.79 -3.67
C SER A 48 -0.12 -2.87 -2.21
N TYR A 49 0.64 -2.28 -1.28
CA TYR A 49 0.24 -2.19 0.11
C TYR A 49 -1.03 -1.37 0.29
N GLN A 50 -1.13 -0.20 -0.36
CA GLN A 50 -2.32 0.64 -0.31
C GLN A 50 -3.57 -0.10 -0.82
N PHE A 51 -3.44 -0.86 -1.92
CA PHE A 51 -4.51 -1.68 -2.46
C PHE A 51 -4.94 -2.77 -1.48
N SER A 52 -3.97 -3.50 -0.89
CA SER A 52 -4.25 -4.53 0.11
C SER A 52 -5.00 -3.97 1.31
N SER A 53 -4.56 -2.82 1.85
CA SER A 53 -5.24 -2.16 2.99
C SER A 53 -6.68 -1.75 2.64
N HIS A 54 -6.90 -1.23 1.43
CA HIS A 54 -8.23 -0.88 0.97
C HIS A 54 -9.11 -2.13 0.85
N LEU A 55 -8.60 -3.20 0.26
CA LEU A 55 -9.33 -4.46 0.12
C LEU A 55 -9.69 -5.05 1.49
N GLU A 56 -8.76 -5.05 2.44
CA GLU A 56 -9.04 -5.48 3.82
C GLU A 56 -10.15 -4.66 4.46
N ARG A 57 -10.11 -3.33 4.32
CA ARG A 57 -11.14 -2.43 4.87
C ARG A 57 -12.50 -2.68 4.22
N PHE A 58 -12.53 -2.89 2.90
CA PHE A 58 -13.75 -3.21 2.16
C PHE A 58 -14.36 -4.52 2.67
N LEU A 59 -13.56 -5.59 2.76
CA LEU A 59 -13.99 -6.90 3.26
C LEU A 59 -14.45 -6.88 4.73
N ARG A 60 -13.87 -6.01 5.57
CA ARG A 60 -14.33 -5.81 6.96
C ARG A 60 -15.68 -5.07 7.00
N SER A 61 -15.85 -4.07 6.14
CA SER A 61 -17.08 -3.28 6.04
C SER A 61 -18.25 -4.13 5.54
N ASP A 62 -18.03 -4.95 4.52
CA ASP A 62 -19.06 -5.84 3.97
C ASP A 62 -19.54 -6.88 5.01
N ARG A 63 -18.61 -7.46 5.77
CA ARG A 63 -18.95 -8.35 6.89
C ARG A 63 -19.73 -7.66 8.02
N ALA A 64 -19.45 -6.38 8.29
CA ALA A 64 -20.19 -5.61 9.28
C ALA A 64 -21.64 -5.35 8.83
N THR A 65 -21.84 -5.00 7.56
CA THR A 65 -23.15 -4.82 6.94
C THR A 65 -23.96 -6.12 6.90
N GLN A 66 -23.31 -7.25 6.59
CA GLN A 66 -23.95 -8.57 6.61
C GLN A 66 -24.33 -9.02 8.02
N ARG A 67 -23.54 -8.66 9.05
CA ARG A 67 -23.91 -8.91 10.46
C ARG A 67 -25.10 -8.06 10.90
N GLN A 68 -25.15 -6.79 10.51
CA GLN A 68 -26.27 -5.90 10.86
C GLN A 68 -27.59 -6.38 10.25
N SER A 69 -27.62 -6.76 8.98
CA SER A 69 -28.83 -7.26 8.31
C SER A 69 -29.37 -8.58 8.89
N ARG A 70 -28.55 -9.38 9.56
CA ARG A 70 -28.99 -10.58 10.31
C ARG A 70 -29.63 -10.24 11.66
N ILE A 71 -29.28 -9.10 12.26
CA ILE A 71 -29.80 -8.66 13.57
C ILE A 71 -31.14 -7.92 13.40
N THR A 72 -31.34 -7.18 12.30
CA THR A 72 -32.58 -6.43 12.02
C THR A 72 -33.69 -7.22 11.35
N ARG A 73 -33.56 -8.55 11.16
CA ARG A 73 -34.73 -9.36 10.75
C ARG A 73 -35.74 -9.39 11.89
N PRO A 74 -36.91 -8.72 11.78
CA PRO A 74 -37.93 -8.83 12.81
C PRO A 74 -38.41 -10.29 12.81
N LYS A 75 -38.37 -10.93 13.98
CA LYS A 75 -39.18 -12.14 14.20
C LYS A 75 -40.63 -11.66 14.19
N TRP A 76 -41.29 -11.75 13.04
CA TRP A 76 -42.74 -11.63 12.98
C TRP A 76 -43.31 -12.84 13.74
N CYS A 77 -43.84 -12.56 14.93
CA CYS A 77 -44.82 -13.40 15.63
C CYS A 77 -46.20 -13.16 15.03
#